data_AF-A0A382QZX4-F1
#
_entry.id   AF-A0A382QZX4-F1
#
_cell.length_a   1.000
_cell.length_b   1.000
_cell.length_c   1.000
_cell.angle_alpha   90.00
_cell.angle_beta   90.00
_cell.angle_gamma   90.00
#
_symmetry.space_group_name_H-M   'P 1'
#
loop_
_entity.id
_entity.type
_entity.pdbx_description
1 polymer ?
#
loop_
_entity_poly.entity_id
_entity_poly.type
_entity_poly.pdbx_seq_one_letter_code
_entity_poly.pdbx_strand_id
1 'polypeptide(L)'
;MFQDIGLTVLTSLVLIMISVPPILFLIWYVHDKKQSQHSVLRNFPLLGRVRYFLEMMGPELRQYMFDADDEGRPFSRSDFSNIVVQGKYLQTVIGFGSKRDFDKPGLFIRNSMFPKQKEEMKVSITPKIRTKRYVGTEGLFSRKEHLEEVEVSPWTLPEEDAIVIGPQCEKPWQVRGPVGMSAMSYGALGENAISSI
;
A
#
# COMPACT_ATOMS: atom_id res chain seq x y z
N MET A 1 -14.41 -56.57 -16.82
CA MET A 1 -13.06 -56.26 -16.31
C MET A 1 -12.55 -54.90 -16.78
N PHE A 2 -12.24 -54.67 -18.07
CA PHE A 2 -11.77 -53.35 -18.54
C PHE A 2 -12.79 -52.23 -18.37
N GLN A 3 -14.09 -52.53 -18.56
CA GLN A 3 -15.18 -51.56 -18.36
C GLN A 3 -15.37 -51.20 -16.87
N ASP A 4 -15.26 -52.17 -15.97
CA ASP A 4 -15.37 -51.94 -14.51
C ASP A 4 -14.17 -51.15 -13.97
N ILE A 5 -12.97 -51.44 -14.48
CA ILE A 5 -11.75 -50.69 -14.16
C ILE A 5 -11.89 -49.24 -14.67
N GLY A 6 -12.35 -49.04 -15.91
CA GLY A 6 -12.57 -47.70 -16.47
C GLY A 6 -13.59 -46.89 -15.67
N LEU A 7 -14.70 -47.51 -15.26
CA LEU A 7 -15.72 -46.87 -14.42
C LEU A 7 -15.18 -46.51 -13.03
N THR A 8 -14.35 -47.36 -12.43
CA THR A 8 -13.73 -47.10 -11.11
C THR A 8 -12.71 -45.96 -11.18
N VAL A 9 -11.94 -45.87 -12.27
CA VAL A 9 -11.00 -44.77 -12.50
C VAL A 9 -11.75 -43.45 -12.73
N LEU A 10 -12.83 -43.45 -13.52
CA LEU A 10 -13.62 -42.25 -13.76
C LEU A 10 -14.30 -41.74 -12.48
N THR A 11 -14.92 -42.64 -11.72
CA THR A 11 -15.59 -42.28 -10.46
C THR A 11 -14.61 -41.78 -9.41
N SER A 12 -13.43 -42.38 -9.28
CA SER A 12 -12.38 -41.88 -8.38
C SER A 12 -11.84 -40.50 -8.80
N LEU A 13 -11.64 -40.25 -10.10
CA LEU A 13 -11.24 -38.92 -10.60
C LEU A 13 -12.28 -37.84 -10.28
N VAL A 14 -13.56 -38.14 -10.49
CA VAL A 14 -14.66 -37.22 -10.17
C VAL A 14 -14.71 -36.95 -8.66
N LEU A 15 -14.58 -37.99 -7.84
CA LEU A 15 -14.51 -37.85 -6.37
C LEU A 15 -13.34 -36.98 -5.94
N ILE A 16 -12.14 -37.17 -6.51
CA ILE A 16 -10.96 -36.35 -6.23
C ILE A 16 -11.22 -34.89 -6.64
N MET A 17 -11.74 -34.66 -7.84
CA MET A 17 -12.04 -33.32 -8.35
C MET A 17 -13.04 -32.57 -7.48
N ILE A 18 -14.01 -33.27 -6.89
CA ILE A 18 -15.03 -32.66 -6.00
C ILE A 18 -14.51 -32.49 -4.57
N SER A 19 -13.73 -33.45 -4.05
CA SER A 19 -13.31 -33.47 -2.64
C SER A 19 -12.06 -32.66 -2.34
N VAL A 20 -11.09 -32.59 -3.27
CA VAL A 20 -9.82 -31.91 -3.05
C VAL A 20 -9.98 -30.38 -2.89
N PRO A 21 -10.73 -29.65 -3.74
CA PRO A 21 -10.85 -28.20 -3.62
C PRO A 21 -11.44 -27.74 -2.27
N PRO A 22 -12.55 -28.34 -1.75
CA PRO A 22 -13.07 -28.00 -0.42
C PRO A 22 -12.05 -28.21 0.70
N ILE A 23 -11.27 -29.29 0.65
CA ILE A 23 -10.23 -29.58 1.64
C ILE A 23 -9.13 -28.51 1.58
N LEU A 24 -8.67 -28.14 0.39
CA LEU A 24 -7.68 -27.07 0.21
C LEU A 24 -8.20 -25.72 0.72
N PHE A 25 -9.45 -25.37 0.41
CA PHE A 25 -10.07 -24.15 0.92
C PHE A 25 -10.19 -24.15 2.45
N LEU A 26 -10.50 -25.28 3.07
CA LEU A 26 -10.54 -25.42 4.52
C LEU A 26 -9.15 -25.22 5.14
N ILE A 27 -8.11 -25.82 4.55
CA ILE A 27 -6.72 -25.64 4.99
C ILE A 27 -6.31 -24.17 4.93
N TRP A 28 -6.58 -23.50 3.80
CA TRP A 28 -6.29 -22.07 3.65
C TRP A 28 -7.09 -21.21 4.62
N TYR A 29 -8.37 -21.50 4.81
CA TYR A 29 -9.22 -20.78 5.76
C TYR A 29 -8.63 -20.81 7.18
N VAL A 30 -8.21 -21.99 7.65
CA VAL A 30 -7.61 -22.14 8.97
C VAL A 30 -6.25 -21.44 9.06
N HIS A 31 -5.43 -21.55 8.01
CA HIS A 31 -4.12 -20.90 7.94
C HIS A 31 -4.24 -19.37 8.00
N ASP A 32 -5.11 -18.79 7.17
CA ASP A 32 -5.29 -17.35 7.04
C ASP A 32 -5.96 -16.71 8.28
N LYS A 33 -6.82 -17.45 8.97
CA LYS A 33 -7.42 -17.00 10.23
C LYS A 33 -6.40 -16.96 11.38
N LYS A 34 -5.37 -17.80 11.33
CA LYS A 34 -4.33 -17.90 12.37
C LYS A 34 -3.15 -16.93 12.15
N GLN A 35 -2.91 -16.47 10.93
CA GLN A 35 -1.83 -15.51 10.68
C GLN A 35 -2.17 -14.11 11.24
N SER A 36 -1.14 -13.38 11.66
CA SER A 36 -1.28 -12.04 12.29
C SER A 36 -0.86 -10.87 11.39
N GLN A 37 -0.26 -11.15 10.23
CA GLN A 37 0.40 -10.16 9.36
C GLN A 37 -0.59 -9.40 8.45
N HIS A 38 -1.65 -10.06 7.98
CA HIS A 38 -2.60 -9.54 7.00
C HIS A 38 -4.01 -9.47 7.58
N SER A 39 -4.45 -8.27 7.96
CA SER A 39 -5.77 -8.05 8.57
C SER A 39 -6.92 -8.47 7.64
N VAL A 40 -6.80 -8.25 6.33
CA VAL A 40 -7.82 -8.63 5.34
C VAL A 40 -7.94 -10.15 5.22
N LEU A 41 -6.83 -10.89 5.10
CA LEU A 41 -6.85 -12.35 5.07
C LEU A 41 -7.34 -12.95 6.39
N ARG A 42 -7.05 -12.30 7.53
CA ARG A 42 -7.51 -12.77 8.84
C ARG A 42 -9.03 -12.64 9.00
N ASN A 43 -9.58 -11.51 8.57
CA ASN A 43 -11.02 -11.24 8.67
C ASN A 43 -11.82 -11.94 7.56
N PHE A 44 -11.23 -12.05 6.36
CA PHE A 44 -11.86 -12.64 5.17
C PHE A 44 -10.87 -13.57 4.43
N PRO A 45 -10.54 -14.76 4.96
CA PRO A 45 -9.56 -15.70 4.38
C PRO A 45 -9.69 -15.95 2.87
N LEU A 46 -10.85 -16.45 2.45
CA LEU A 46 -11.07 -16.88 1.07
C LEU A 46 -11.30 -15.69 0.14
N LEU A 47 -12.16 -14.76 0.54
CA LEU A 47 -12.46 -13.56 -0.25
C LEU A 47 -11.23 -12.66 -0.40
N GLY A 48 -10.38 -12.57 0.63
CA GLY A 48 -9.12 -11.85 0.56
C GLY A 48 -8.17 -12.47 -0.45
N ARG A 49 -8.04 -13.80 -0.51
CA ARG A 49 -7.24 -14.47 -1.54
C ARG A 49 -7.75 -14.21 -2.95
N VAL A 50 -9.07 -14.31 -3.16
CA VAL A 50 -9.68 -13.98 -4.46
C VAL A 50 -9.41 -12.52 -4.83
N ARG A 51 -9.56 -11.59 -3.88
CA ARG A 51 -9.23 -10.17 -4.08
C ARG A 51 -7.79 -9.99 -4.54
N TYR A 52 -6.81 -10.56 -3.82
CA TYR A 52 -5.40 -10.36 -4.17
C TYR A 52 -5.02 -11.03 -5.50
N PHE A 53 -5.63 -12.17 -5.82
CA PHE A 53 -5.48 -12.79 -7.13
C PHE A 53 -5.98 -11.88 -8.26
N LEU A 54 -7.18 -11.31 -8.10
CA LEU A 54 -7.74 -10.35 -9.06
C LEU A 54 -6.94 -9.04 -9.11
N GLU A 55 -6.44 -8.56 -7.98
CA GLU A 55 -5.60 -7.37 -7.92
C GLU A 55 -4.31 -7.55 -8.72
N MET A 56 -3.74 -8.76 -8.68
CA MET A 56 -2.52 -9.07 -9.42
C MET A 56 -2.75 -9.30 -10.92
N MET A 57 -3.89 -9.84 -11.33
CA MET A 57 -4.33 -9.85 -12.75
C MET A 57 -4.88 -8.50 -13.22
N GLY A 58 -5.03 -7.54 -12.30
CA GLY A 58 -5.59 -6.23 -12.58
C GLY A 58 -4.91 -5.49 -13.73
N PRO A 59 -3.56 -5.43 -13.80
CA PRO A 59 -2.85 -4.77 -14.90
C PRO A 59 -3.23 -5.30 -16.29
N GLU A 60 -3.35 -6.61 -16.44
CA GLU A 60 -3.69 -7.27 -17.71
C GLU A 60 -5.17 -7.05 -18.06
N LEU A 61 -6.06 -7.12 -17.06
CA LEU A 61 -7.49 -6.91 -17.27
C LEU A 61 -7.81 -5.46 -17.67
N ARG A 62 -7.06 -4.48 -17.16
CA ARG A 62 -7.21 -3.06 -17.54
C ARG A 62 -6.92 -2.79 -19.01
N GLN A 63 -6.21 -3.68 -19.70
CA GLN A 63 -6.00 -3.51 -21.14
C GLN A 63 -7.30 -3.70 -21.94
N TYR A 64 -8.27 -4.45 -21.42
CA TYR A 64 -9.44 -4.89 -22.21
C TYR A 64 -10.79 -4.63 -21.56
N MET A 65 -10.87 -4.60 -20.23
CA MET A 65 -12.14 -4.67 -19.50
C MET A 65 -12.40 -3.52 -18.52
N PHE A 66 -11.38 -2.77 -18.13
CA PHE A 66 -11.49 -1.78 -17.04
C PHE A 66 -10.78 -0.46 -17.38
N ASP A 67 -11.19 0.59 -16.67
CA ASP A 67 -10.61 1.93 -16.73
C ASP A 67 -9.11 1.95 -16.35
N ALA A 68 -8.41 2.99 -16.81
CA ALA A 68 -6.99 3.16 -16.55
C ALA A 68 -6.68 3.45 -15.07
N ASP A 69 -5.42 3.24 -14.67
CA ASP A 69 -4.97 3.43 -13.27
C ASP A 69 -5.21 4.85 -12.72
N ASP A 70 -5.33 5.86 -13.60
CA ASP A 70 -5.46 7.29 -13.31
C ASP A 70 -6.90 7.83 -13.36
N GLU A 71 -7.88 7.03 -13.78
CA GLU A 71 -9.26 7.48 -14.01
C GLU A 71 -10.17 7.34 -12.77
N GLY A 72 -9.76 6.53 -11.79
CA GLY A 72 -10.53 6.26 -10.58
C GLY A 72 -10.92 7.52 -9.78
N ARG A 73 -12.16 7.57 -9.27
CA ARG A 73 -12.70 8.66 -8.44
C ARG A 73 -13.15 8.15 -7.07
N PRO A 74 -13.02 8.94 -5.98
CA PRO A 74 -12.51 10.33 -5.93
C PRO A 74 -10.97 10.44 -6.02
N PHE A 75 -10.24 9.36 -5.73
CA PHE A 75 -8.79 9.25 -5.90
C PHE A 75 -8.47 8.12 -6.88
N SER A 76 -7.42 8.31 -7.68
CA SER A 76 -6.98 7.28 -8.62
C SER A 76 -6.21 6.17 -7.92
N ARG A 77 -6.07 5.01 -8.58
CA ARG A 77 -5.26 3.92 -8.04
C ARG A 77 -3.78 4.31 -8.00
N SER A 78 -3.31 5.06 -9.00
CA SER A 78 -1.94 5.62 -8.98
C SER A 78 -1.70 6.51 -7.77
N ASP A 79 -2.64 7.39 -7.43
CA ASP A 79 -2.50 8.27 -6.27
C ASP A 79 -2.46 7.46 -4.97
N PHE A 80 -3.41 6.53 -4.80
CA PHE A 80 -3.48 5.68 -3.63
C PHE A 80 -2.20 4.83 -3.46
N SER A 81 -1.72 4.20 -4.55
CA SER A 81 -0.52 3.37 -4.51
C SER A 81 0.72 4.20 -4.17
N ASN A 82 0.85 5.42 -4.71
CA ASN A 82 1.98 6.28 -4.40
C ASN A 82 2.02 6.65 -2.92
N ILE A 83 0.87 6.93 -2.31
CA ILE A 83 0.77 7.26 -0.89
C ILE A 83 1.09 6.04 -0.02
N VAL A 84 0.45 4.90 -0.30
CA VAL A 84 0.56 3.70 0.53
C VAL A 84 1.93 3.04 0.43
N VAL A 85 2.51 2.95 -0.77
CA VAL A 85 3.84 2.33 -0.97
C VAL A 85 4.92 3.17 -0.28
N GLN A 86 4.86 4.49 -0.41
CA GLN A 86 5.81 5.39 0.26
C GLN A 86 5.71 5.28 1.78
N GLY A 87 4.49 5.27 2.33
CA GLY A 87 4.27 5.14 3.78
C GLY A 87 4.69 3.77 4.33
N LYS A 88 4.44 2.69 3.58
CA LYS A 88 4.71 1.33 4.05
C LYS A 88 6.17 0.89 3.89
N TYR A 89 6.78 1.21 2.76
CA TYR A 89 8.10 0.71 2.37
C TYR A 89 9.21 1.77 2.42
N LEU A 90 8.87 3.05 2.67
CA LEU A 90 9.80 4.18 2.56
C LEU A 90 10.49 4.27 1.19
N GLN A 91 9.78 3.84 0.13
CA GLN A 91 10.28 3.86 -1.23
C GLN A 91 9.48 4.85 -2.08
N THR A 92 10.16 5.86 -2.61
CA THR A 92 9.60 6.90 -3.49
C THR A 92 9.93 6.68 -4.96
N VAL A 93 10.70 5.64 -5.28
CA VAL A 93 11.14 5.36 -6.65
C VAL A 93 10.06 4.57 -7.38
N ILE A 94 9.43 5.22 -8.34
CA ILE A 94 8.57 4.58 -9.34
C ILE A 94 9.27 4.57 -10.71
N GLY A 95 8.89 3.60 -11.55
CA GLY A 95 9.34 3.53 -12.94
C GLY A 95 8.91 4.74 -13.77
N PHE A 96 9.65 4.96 -14.86
CA PHE A 96 9.71 6.16 -15.68
C PHE A 96 8.38 6.61 -16.33
N GLY A 97 8.15 7.93 -16.40
CA GLY A 97 7.10 8.57 -17.20
C GLY A 97 5.83 8.98 -16.44
N SER A 98 5.36 10.21 -16.66
CA SER A 98 4.05 10.66 -16.17
C SER A 98 2.96 10.18 -17.11
N LYS A 99 1.96 9.48 -16.59
CA LYS A 99 0.72 9.16 -17.32
C LYS A 99 -0.31 10.30 -17.28
N ARG A 100 -0.02 11.36 -16.52
CA ARG A 100 -0.91 12.51 -16.35
C ARG A 100 -1.08 13.25 -17.67
N ASP A 101 -2.32 13.57 -18.00
CA ASP A 101 -2.70 14.55 -19.00
C ASP A 101 -2.37 15.98 -18.50
N PHE A 102 -1.41 16.65 -19.14
CA PHE A 102 -0.93 17.98 -18.77
C PHE A 102 -1.78 19.13 -19.32
N ASP A 103 -2.67 18.85 -20.28
CA ASP A 103 -3.59 19.87 -20.82
C ASP A 103 -4.78 20.10 -19.90
N LYS A 104 -5.07 19.13 -19.01
CA LYS A 104 -6.13 19.25 -18.00
C LYS A 104 -5.73 20.22 -16.89
N PRO A 105 -6.68 21.07 -16.43
CA PRO A 105 -6.43 21.99 -15.33
C PRO A 105 -6.11 21.23 -14.03
N GLY A 106 -5.16 21.75 -13.26
CA GLY A 106 -4.81 21.22 -11.95
C GLY A 106 -3.40 21.61 -11.51
N LEU A 107 -3.08 21.31 -10.26
CA LEU A 107 -1.76 21.51 -9.69
C LEU A 107 -0.97 20.21 -9.76
N PHE A 108 0.30 20.29 -10.17
CA PHE A 108 1.22 19.16 -10.15
C PHE A 108 2.62 19.63 -9.80
N ILE A 109 3.39 18.75 -9.18
CA ILE A 109 4.79 19.00 -8.84
C ILE A 109 5.63 18.65 -10.07
N ARG A 110 6.47 19.60 -10.51
CA ARG A 110 7.43 19.39 -11.60
C ARG A 110 8.85 19.49 -11.05
N ASN A 111 9.77 18.75 -11.65
CA ASN A 111 11.18 18.91 -11.35
C ASN A 111 11.64 20.33 -11.75
N SER A 112 12.53 20.92 -10.95
CA SER A 112 13.18 22.18 -11.31
C SER A 112 14.19 21.94 -12.43
N MET A 113 14.25 22.84 -13.41
CA MET A 113 15.27 22.81 -14.47
C MET A 113 16.69 22.98 -13.89
N PHE A 114 16.81 23.73 -12.81
CA PHE A 114 18.03 23.91 -12.04
C PHE A 114 17.72 23.52 -10.59
N PRO A 115 17.91 22.25 -10.21
CA PRO A 115 17.69 21.81 -8.84
C PRO A 115 18.74 22.46 -7.92
N LYS A 116 18.31 22.81 -6.71
CA LYS A 116 19.23 23.26 -5.66
C LYS A 116 20.12 22.09 -5.22
N GLN A 117 21.37 22.40 -4.93
CA GLN A 117 22.28 21.42 -4.35
C GLN A 117 21.92 21.13 -2.89
N LYS A 118 22.43 20.02 -2.34
CA LYS A 118 22.12 19.60 -0.96
C LYS A 118 22.50 20.65 0.06
N GLU A 119 23.59 21.35 -0.20
CA GLU A 119 24.18 22.38 0.65
C GLU A 119 23.37 23.69 0.58
N GLU A 120 22.61 23.91 -0.50
CA GLU A 120 21.78 25.11 -0.71
C GLU A 120 20.34 24.94 -0.18
N MET A 121 19.97 23.70 0.19
CA MET A 121 18.64 23.41 0.70
C MET A 121 18.55 23.75 2.18
N LYS A 122 17.65 24.67 2.51
CA LYS A 122 17.26 24.98 3.89
C LYS A 122 16.36 23.88 4.44
N VAL A 123 16.95 22.76 4.82
CA VAL A 123 16.24 21.62 5.40
C VAL A 123 16.95 21.12 6.66
N SER A 124 16.16 20.81 7.68
CA SER A 124 16.62 20.19 8.91
C SER A 124 16.51 18.66 8.75
N ILE A 125 17.69 18.01 8.75
CA ILE A 125 17.85 16.55 8.59
C ILE A 125 18.20 15.81 9.88
N THR A 126 18.36 16.55 10.97
CA THR A 126 18.73 16.05 12.30
C THR A 126 17.69 16.49 13.33
N PRO A 127 17.43 15.68 14.37
CA PRO A 127 17.99 14.36 14.62
C PRO A 127 17.42 13.29 13.68
N LYS A 128 18.17 12.20 13.47
CA LYS A 128 17.64 11.03 12.76
C LYS A 128 16.52 10.40 13.59
N ILE A 129 15.45 10.00 12.91
CA ILE A 129 14.30 9.36 13.53
C ILE A 129 14.45 7.85 13.37
N ARG A 130 14.44 7.13 14.50
CA ARG A 130 14.35 5.66 14.51
C ARG A 130 12.92 5.25 14.21
N THR A 131 12.72 4.58 13.09
CA THR A 131 11.42 4.07 12.67
C THR A 131 11.54 2.64 12.16
N LYS A 132 10.41 2.03 11.85
CA LYS A 132 10.34 0.71 11.24
C LYS A 132 9.72 0.83 9.86
N ARG A 133 10.30 0.16 8.87
CA ARG A 133 9.70 0.02 7.55
C ARG A 133 9.37 -1.43 7.27
N TYR A 134 8.38 -1.67 6.43
CA TYR A 134 8.17 -3.01 5.89
C TYR A 134 9.17 -3.25 4.77
N VAL A 135 9.70 -4.47 4.71
CA VAL A 135 10.46 -4.99 3.58
C VAL A 135 9.86 -6.34 3.21
N GLY A 136 9.57 -6.53 1.93
CA GLY A 136 8.99 -7.78 1.48
C GLY A 136 8.86 -7.85 -0.04
N THR A 137 8.70 -9.08 -0.51
CA THR A 137 8.40 -9.36 -1.91
C THR A 137 6.96 -9.84 -2.02
N GLU A 138 6.23 -9.29 -2.98
CA GLU A 138 4.90 -9.77 -3.33
C GLU A 138 5.03 -10.89 -4.36
N GLY A 139 4.36 -12.02 -4.10
CA GLY A 139 4.25 -13.17 -5.01
C GLY A 139 2.81 -13.64 -5.14
N LEU A 140 2.54 -14.54 -6.09
CA LEU A 140 1.19 -14.94 -6.51
C LEU A 140 0.35 -15.59 -5.40
N PHE A 141 1.00 -16.34 -4.50
CA PHE A 141 0.33 -17.11 -3.45
C PHE A 141 0.84 -16.82 -2.03
N SER A 142 1.97 -16.13 -1.91
CA SER A 142 2.61 -15.83 -0.64
C SER A 142 3.27 -14.46 -0.68
N ARG A 143 2.96 -13.65 0.31
CA ARG A 143 3.64 -12.39 0.59
C ARG A 143 4.41 -12.57 1.89
N LYS A 144 5.73 -12.33 1.85
CA LYS A 144 6.58 -12.36 3.04
C LYS A 144 7.03 -10.94 3.32
N GLU A 145 6.49 -10.37 4.39
CA GLU A 145 6.88 -9.06 4.89
C GLU A 145 7.49 -9.22 6.27
N HIS A 146 8.53 -8.43 6.53
CA HIS A 146 9.09 -8.25 7.85
C HIS A 146 9.33 -6.77 8.10
N LEU A 147 9.30 -6.39 9.38
CA LEU A 147 9.64 -5.04 9.80
C LEU A 147 11.15 -4.96 10.01
N GLU A 148 11.76 -3.96 9.38
CA GLU A 148 13.18 -3.61 9.53
C GLU A 148 13.29 -2.28 10.28
N GLU A 149 14.16 -2.20 11.28
CA GLU A 149 14.48 -0.94 11.96
C GLU A 149 15.44 -0.10 11.11
N VAL A 150 15.05 1.15 10.86
CA VAL A 150 15.78 2.07 9.98
C VAL A 150 15.89 3.43 10.64
N GLU A 151 17.06 4.05 10.52
CA GLU A 151 17.26 5.45 10.88
C GLU A 151 17.02 6.34 9.66
N VAL A 152 15.94 7.11 9.69
CA VAL A 152 15.52 7.99 8.59
C VAL A 152 15.88 9.43 8.95
N SER A 153 16.46 10.16 8.00
CA SER A 153 16.69 11.59 8.16
C SER A 153 15.40 12.33 7.80
N PRO A 154 14.75 13.05 8.74
CA PRO A 154 13.56 13.84 8.43
C PRO A 154 13.90 14.89 7.38
N TRP A 155 13.02 15.13 6.42
CA TRP A 155 13.17 16.23 5.47
C TRP A 155 12.19 17.33 5.86
N THR A 156 12.58 18.14 6.84
CA THR A 156 11.71 19.16 7.44
C THR A 156 12.25 20.56 7.23
N LEU A 157 11.36 21.54 7.28
CA LEU A 157 11.69 22.95 7.32
C LEU A 157 12.41 23.28 8.66
N PRO A 158 13.39 24.20 8.61
CA PRO A 158 13.91 24.86 9.81
C PRO A 158 12.80 25.49 10.64
N GLU A 159 13.01 25.66 11.94
CA GLU A 159 12.00 26.24 12.85
C GLU A 159 11.62 27.67 12.47
N GLU A 160 12.58 28.45 11.96
CA GLU A 160 12.38 29.79 11.41
C GLU A 160 11.43 29.85 10.21
N ASP A 161 11.37 28.78 9.42
CA ASP A 161 10.54 28.67 8.22
C ASP A 161 9.25 27.85 8.50
N ALA A 162 9.01 27.43 9.75
CA ALA A 162 7.86 26.61 10.11
C ALA A 162 6.55 27.40 10.07
N ILE A 163 5.51 26.80 9.51
CA ILE A 163 4.18 27.42 9.48
C ILE A 163 3.51 27.22 10.84
N VAL A 164 3.20 28.30 11.54
CA VAL A 164 2.53 28.25 12.85
C VAL A 164 1.02 28.30 12.68
N ILE A 165 0.34 27.22 13.04
CA ILE A 165 -1.11 27.13 13.08
C ILE A 165 -1.60 27.43 14.51
N GLY A 166 -2.56 28.35 14.62
CA GLY A 166 -3.12 28.75 15.91
C GLY A 166 -2.11 29.50 16.79
N PRO A 167 -1.54 30.63 16.34
CA PRO A 167 -0.58 31.38 17.13
C PRO A 167 -1.15 31.92 18.46
N GLN A 168 -2.47 32.02 18.58
CA GLN A 168 -3.16 32.41 19.81
C GLN A 168 -3.44 31.24 20.78
N CYS A 169 -3.16 30.00 20.38
CA CYS A 169 -3.40 28.83 21.21
C CYS A 169 -2.30 28.67 22.27
N GLU A 170 -2.62 28.00 23.40
CA GLU A 170 -1.64 27.70 24.45
C GLU A 170 -0.45 26.87 23.93
N LYS A 171 -0.72 25.98 22.96
CA LYS A 171 0.29 25.19 22.26
C LYS A 171 0.12 25.37 20.74
N PRO A 172 0.75 26.39 20.15
CA PRO A 172 0.71 26.61 18.71
C PRO A 172 1.32 25.43 17.98
N TRP A 173 0.68 24.97 16.91
CA TRP A 173 1.18 23.84 16.14
C TRP A 173 2.18 24.31 15.09
N GLN A 174 3.43 23.83 15.16
CA GLN A 174 4.48 24.19 14.21
C GLN A 174 4.57 23.13 13.11
N VAL A 175 4.10 23.46 11.91
CA VAL A 175 4.18 22.57 10.75
C VAL A 175 5.56 22.71 10.11
N ARG A 176 6.42 21.72 10.37
CA ARG A 176 7.76 21.63 9.79
C ARG A 176 7.83 20.73 8.56
N GLY A 177 6.77 20.00 8.22
CA GLY A 177 6.72 19.19 7.00
C GLY A 177 6.46 20.06 5.76
N PRO A 178 7.22 19.92 4.65
CA PRO A 178 6.97 20.70 3.43
C PRO A 178 5.63 20.33 2.76
N VAL A 179 5.18 19.08 2.93
CA VAL A 179 3.86 18.59 2.50
C VAL A 179 3.33 17.66 3.60
N GLY A 180 2.19 18.01 4.20
CA GLY A 180 1.50 17.16 5.17
C GLY A 180 0.30 16.48 4.52
N MET A 181 0.32 15.16 4.39
CA MET A 181 -0.89 14.39 4.09
C MET A 181 -1.64 14.09 5.38
N SER A 182 -2.48 15.02 5.81
CA SER A 182 -3.52 14.74 6.80
C SER A 182 -4.85 14.67 6.07
N ALA A 183 -5.17 13.49 5.54
CA ALA A 183 -6.49 13.24 4.93
C ALA A 183 -7.50 12.70 5.95
N MET A 184 -7.12 12.57 7.21
CA MET A 184 -7.97 12.03 8.27
C MET A 184 -8.32 13.16 9.23
N SER A 185 -9.61 13.47 9.33
CA SER A 185 -10.08 14.35 10.39
C SER A 185 -9.74 13.74 11.74
N TYR A 186 -9.51 14.58 12.76
CA TYR A 186 -9.23 14.10 14.11
C TYR A 186 -10.28 13.10 14.61
N GLY A 187 -11.56 13.31 14.26
CA GLY A 187 -12.65 12.38 14.61
C GLY A 187 -12.68 11.06 13.82
N ALA A 188 -11.94 10.97 12.71
CA ALA A 188 -11.78 9.72 11.95
C ALA A 188 -10.55 8.90 12.40
N LEU A 189 -9.67 9.48 13.22
CA LEU A 189 -8.51 8.79 13.77
C LEU A 189 -8.94 7.96 14.99
N GLY A 190 -8.56 6.68 15.00
CA GLY A 190 -8.71 5.85 16.20
C GLY A 190 -7.74 6.28 17.30
N GLU A 191 -8.05 5.94 18.55
CA GLU A 191 -7.27 6.32 19.74
C GLU A 191 -5.77 5.98 19.62
N ASN A 192 -5.45 4.81 19.05
CA ASN A 192 -4.07 4.38 18.80
C ASN A 192 -3.35 5.21 17.73
N ALA A 193 -4.08 5.75 16.75
CA ALA A 193 -3.50 6.61 15.73
C ALA A 193 -3.25 8.01 16.31
N ILE A 194 -4.20 8.52 17.11
CA ILE A 194 -4.07 9.80 17.81
C ILE A 194 -2.88 9.78 18.77
N SER A 195 -2.68 8.71 19.54
CA SER A 195 -1.58 8.59 20.50
C SER A 195 -0.20 8.39 19.85
N SER A 196 -0.15 8.09 18.55
CA SER A 196 1.08 7.90 17.79
C SER A 196 1.60 9.14 17.07
N ILE A 197 0.80 10.21 17.02
CA ILE A 197 1.14 11.52 16.45
C ILE A 197 1.78 12.39 17.52
#